data_AF-A0A011AE90-F1
#
_entry.id   AF-A0A011AE90-F1
#
_cell.length_a   1.000
_cell.length_b   1.000
_cell.length_c   1.000
_cell.angle_alpha   90.00
_cell.angle_beta   90.00
_cell.angle_gamma   90.00
#
_symmetry.space_group_name_H-M   'P 1'
#
loop_
_entity.id
_entity.type
_entity.pdbx_description
1 polymer ?
#
loop_
_entity_poly.entity_id
_entity_poly.type
_entity_poly.pdbx_seq_one_letter_code
_entity_poly.pdbx_strand_id
1 'polypeptide(L)'
;MPRCAVTARERGDQLFATAAPGERWLLVEHPGPWPRRAFEASPELTRVAERAVASGFRAVLIRRPGRSPAREVRSYAVVDARPGREGISWGTFTAEAELLDVPLALDPSFSDEPVHLVCAHGRHDTCCAVEGRPVAAALADAYPGRTWECSHVGGDRFSANLVLLPHGLYYGRLDPGAALEVAAAYRAGRVVPSLLRGRSVFAPAVQAAQHYARLESGNDGVDAFGPLGIEALDASTTRVRLEGATVTVRMGWSEPAVLTCAAGGPEVARVFSRVQ
;
A
#
# COMPACT_ATOMS: atom_id res chain seq x y z
N MET A 1 -20.41 16.55 -1.80
CA MET A 1 -19.18 16.54 -2.62
C MET A 1 -19.11 15.23 -3.38
N PRO A 2 -18.73 15.23 -4.67
CA PRO A 2 -18.57 14.01 -5.43
C PRO A 2 -17.48 13.13 -4.81
N ARG A 3 -17.66 11.81 -4.86
CA ARG A 3 -16.74 10.82 -4.30
C ARG A 3 -15.44 10.79 -5.12
N CYS A 4 -14.29 11.03 -4.49
CA CYS A 4 -13.00 11.14 -5.19
C CYS A 4 -12.69 9.93 -6.07
N ALA A 5 -12.93 8.70 -5.56
CA ALA A 5 -12.68 7.47 -6.30
C ALA A 5 -13.57 7.29 -7.54
N VAL A 6 -14.82 7.74 -7.48
CA VAL A 6 -15.73 7.71 -8.64
C VAL A 6 -15.23 8.66 -9.72
N THR A 7 -14.98 9.92 -9.35
CA THR A 7 -14.52 10.93 -10.32
C THR A 7 -13.15 10.60 -10.92
N ALA A 8 -12.25 9.97 -10.16
CA ALA A 8 -10.96 9.53 -10.65
C ALA A 8 -11.03 8.34 -11.62
N ARG A 9 -12.05 7.49 -11.50
CA ARG A 9 -12.34 6.45 -12.50
C ARG A 9 -12.87 7.09 -13.79
N GLU A 10 -13.82 8.02 -13.68
CA GLU A 10 -14.41 8.74 -14.83
C GLU A 10 -13.37 9.52 -15.64
N ARG A 11 -12.41 10.17 -14.95
CA ARG A 11 -11.29 10.88 -15.61
C ARG A 11 -10.22 9.97 -16.22
N GLY A 12 -10.22 8.68 -15.87
CA GLY A 12 -9.16 7.77 -16.28
C GLY A 12 -7.80 8.07 -15.62
N ASP A 13 -7.78 8.53 -14.36
CA ASP A 13 -6.56 8.89 -13.65
C ASP A 13 -5.50 7.75 -13.72
N GLN A 14 -4.23 8.08 -13.98
CA GLN A 14 -3.18 7.06 -14.13
C GLN A 14 -2.91 6.32 -12.80
N LEU A 15 -3.05 4.98 -12.81
CA LEU A 15 -2.97 4.14 -11.60
C LEU A 15 -1.54 3.74 -11.22
N PHE A 16 -0.75 3.30 -12.20
CA PHE A 16 0.61 2.79 -11.95
C PHE A 16 1.55 3.90 -11.49
N ALA A 17 2.67 3.51 -10.87
CA ALA A 17 3.65 4.42 -10.28
C ALA A 17 3.11 5.32 -9.17
N THR A 18 2.07 4.85 -8.45
CA THR A 18 1.43 5.60 -7.36
C THR A 18 1.50 4.89 -6.02
N ALA A 19 2.22 3.76 -5.89
CA ALA A 19 2.40 3.12 -4.60
C ALA A 19 3.16 4.06 -3.65
N ALA A 20 2.62 4.26 -2.45
CA ALA A 20 3.26 5.12 -1.45
C ALA A 20 4.56 4.48 -0.96
N PRO A 21 5.62 5.28 -0.70
CA PRO A 21 6.91 4.75 -0.28
C PRO A 21 6.79 4.01 1.06
N GLY A 22 7.53 2.90 1.19
CA GLY A 22 7.60 2.10 2.40
C GLY A 22 8.43 0.85 2.20
N GLU A 23 9.63 0.83 2.76
CA GLU A 23 10.51 -0.35 2.72
C GLU A 23 10.23 -1.31 3.87
N ARG A 24 9.79 -0.78 5.00
CA ARG A 24 9.51 -1.51 6.23
C ARG A 24 8.24 -0.98 6.88
N TRP A 25 7.53 -1.84 7.58
CA TRP A 25 6.21 -1.51 8.11
C TRP A 25 6.06 -1.94 9.56
N LEU A 26 5.41 -1.07 10.34
CA LEU A 26 4.93 -1.39 11.67
C LEU A 26 3.40 -1.40 11.62
N LEU A 27 2.80 -2.57 11.77
CA LEU A 27 1.36 -2.73 11.87
C LEU A 27 0.96 -2.80 13.33
N VAL A 28 -0.02 -2.02 13.75
CA VAL A 28 -0.48 -1.99 15.15
C VAL A 28 -1.98 -2.23 15.21
N GLU A 29 -2.40 -3.31 15.87
CA GLU A 29 -3.83 -3.57 16.06
C GLU A 29 -4.46 -2.54 17.00
N HIS A 30 -5.40 -1.77 16.47
CA HIS A 30 -6.16 -0.79 17.22
C HIS A 30 -7.63 -0.84 16.78
N PRO A 31 -8.58 -1.20 17.66
CA PRO A 31 -9.98 -1.49 17.28
C PRO A 31 -10.71 -0.27 16.67
N GLY A 32 -10.21 0.93 16.97
CA GLY A 32 -10.78 2.19 16.53
C GLY A 32 -11.84 2.70 17.52
N PRO A 33 -12.58 3.77 17.16
CA PRO A 33 -12.50 4.49 15.89
C PRO A 33 -11.14 5.17 15.66
N TRP A 34 -10.72 5.31 14.39
CA TRP A 34 -9.52 6.08 14.05
C TRP A 34 -9.89 7.55 13.73
N PRO A 35 -9.20 8.54 14.33
CA PRO A 35 -9.32 9.93 13.91
C PRO A 35 -8.67 10.15 12.55
N ARG A 36 -8.93 11.31 11.90
CA ARG A 36 -8.45 11.63 10.54
C ARG A 36 -6.96 11.32 10.33
N ARG A 37 -6.13 11.62 11.34
CA ARG A 37 -4.74 11.15 11.45
C ARG A 37 -4.72 10.00 12.46
N ALA A 38 -4.62 8.76 11.98
CA ALA A 38 -4.98 7.59 12.77
C ALA A 38 -4.18 7.43 14.08
N PHE A 39 -2.88 7.73 14.06
CA PHE A 39 -1.99 7.64 15.23
C PHE A 39 -2.19 8.77 16.26
N GLU A 40 -3.02 9.78 15.97
CA GLU A 40 -3.44 10.78 16.96
C GLU A 40 -4.60 10.29 17.83
N ALA A 41 -4.91 8.99 17.78
CA ALA A 41 -5.88 8.37 18.67
C ALA A 41 -5.44 8.41 20.15
N SER A 42 -4.13 8.43 20.42
CA SER A 42 -3.56 8.58 21.75
C SER A 42 -2.15 9.23 21.69
N PRO A 43 -1.67 9.83 22.79
CA PRO A 43 -0.29 10.30 22.89
C PRO A 43 0.75 9.20 22.66
N GLU A 44 0.48 7.99 23.16
CA GLU A 44 1.35 6.81 23.01
C GLU A 44 1.48 6.42 21.54
N LEU A 45 0.35 6.30 20.81
CA LEU A 45 0.37 5.99 19.39
C LEU A 45 1.07 7.07 18.56
N THR A 46 0.97 8.33 18.97
CA THR A 46 1.71 9.43 18.31
C THR A 46 3.21 9.19 18.43
N ARG A 47 3.71 8.90 19.63
CA ARG A 47 5.13 8.57 19.89
C ARG A 47 5.58 7.30 19.16
N VAL A 48 4.72 6.28 19.07
CA VAL A 48 5.00 5.05 18.31
C VAL A 48 5.19 5.36 16.83
N ALA A 49 4.33 6.20 16.24
CA ALA A 49 4.46 6.62 14.84
C ALA A 49 5.75 7.42 14.60
N GLU A 50 6.08 8.36 15.49
CA GLU A 50 7.32 9.15 15.43
C GLU A 50 8.56 8.25 15.49
N ARG A 51 8.59 7.29 16.43
CA ARG A 51 9.66 6.30 16.56
C ARG A 51 9.79 5.44 15.31
N ALA A 52 8.67 4.96 14.77
CA ALA A 52 8.66 4.15 13.56
C ALA A 52 9.26 4.93 12.38
N VAL A 53 8.81 6.17 12.15
CA VAL A 53 9.34 7.04 11.08
C VAL A 53 10.83 7.31 11.27
N ALA A 54 11.28 7.64 12.48
CA ALA A 54 12.70 7.84 12.79
C ALA A 54 13.56 6.60 12.51
N SER A 55 12.95 5.41 12.53
CA SER A 55 13.59 4.13 12.24
C SER A 55 13.41 3.65 10.79
N GLY A 56 12.81 4.46 9.92
CA GLY A 56 12.55 4.12 8.52
C GLY A 56 11.35 3.18 8.30
N PHE A 57 10.44 3.09 9.26
CA PHE A 57 9.22 2.29 9.18
C PHE A 57 8.00 3.15 8.83
N ARG A 58 7.14 2.59 7.98
CA ARG A 58 5.78 3.08 7.77
C ARG A 58 4.85 2.46 8.81
N ALA A 59 4.33 3.27 9.73
CA ALA A 59 3.37 2.81 10.72
C ALA A 59 1.93 2.83 10.17
N VAL A 60 1.15 1.78 10.44
CA VAL A 60 -0.25 1.65 10.03
C VAL A 60 -1.06 1.02 11.16
N LEU A 61 -2.21 1.62 11.52
CA LEU A 61 -3.16 0.96 12.40
C LEU A 61 -3.96 -0.08 11.62
N ILE A 62 -4.16 -1.26 12.21
CA ILE A 62 -4.91 -2.36 11.62
C ILE A 62 -6.03 -2.80 12.57
N ARG A 63 -7.07 -3.42 12.02
CA ARG A 63 -8.11 -4.10 12.80
C ARG A 63 -8.74 -5.23 11.98
N ARG A 64 -9.33 -6.19 12.66
CA ARG A 64 -10.09 -7.26 11.99
C ARG A 64 -11.32 -6.66 11.26
N PRO A 65 -11.61 -7.09 10.02
CA PRO A 65 -12.78 -6.61 9.31
C PRO A 65 -14.08 -6.88 10.06
N GLY A 66 -15.06 -5.98 9.91
CA GLY A 66 -16.36 -6.10 10.56
C GLY A 66 -16.37 -5.69 12.03
N ARG A 67 -17.39 -6.14 12.77
CA ARG A 67 -17.52 -5.88 14.21
C ARG A 67 -16.72 -6.93 14.97
N SER A 68 -15.52 -6.55 15.41
CA SER A 68 -14.74 -7.35 16.35
C SER A 68 -14.77 -6.69 17.73
N PRO A 69 -15.04 -7.45 18.81
CA PRO A 69 -14.94 -6.91 20.17
C PRO A 69 -13.51 -6.45 20.43
N ALA A 70 -13.36 -5.43 21.28
CA ALA A 70 -12.04 -5.05 21.76
C ALA A 70 -11.40 -6.25 22.47
N ARG A 71 -10.17 -6.58 22.07
CA ARG A 71 -9.38 -7.66 22.67
C ARG A 71 -8.42 -7.04 23.67
N GLU A 72 -8.27 -7.70 24.82
CA GLU A 72 -7.29 -7.33 25.83
C GLU A 72 -5.86 -7.50 25.29
N VAL A 73 -5.60 -8.64 24.64
CA VAL A 73 -4.35 -8.91 23.93
C VAL A 73 -4.51 -8.54 22.46
N ARG A 74 -3.68 -7.60 22.00
CA ARG A 74 -3.65 -7.07 20.63
C ARG A 74 -2.37 -7.46 19.92
N SER A 75 -2.38 -7.46 18.60
CA SER A 75 -1.25 -7.88 17.76
C SER A 75 -0.52 -6.68 17.16
N TYR A 76 0.80 -6.76 17.05
CA TYR A 76 1.57 -5.89 16.17
C TYR A 76 2.39 -6.74 15.19
N ALA A 77 2.81 -6.14 14.07
CA ALA A 77 3.72 -6.79 13.14
C ALA A 77 4.82 -5.85 12.68
N VAL A 78 6.02 -6.40 12.55
CA VAL A 78 7.18 -5.77 11.91
C VAL A 78 7.38 -6.45 10.57
N VAL A 79 7.44 -5.67 9.50
CA VAL A 79 7.54 -6.17 8.12
C VAL A 79 8.75 -5.54 7.45
N ASP A 80 9.52 -6.35 6.74
CA ASP A 80 10.51 -5.89 5.77
C ASP A 80 9.99 -6.25 4.38
N ALA A 81 9.90 -5.25 3.49
CA ALA A 81 9.38 -5.39 2.13
C ALA A 81 10.50 -5.28 1.08
N ARG A 82 11.76 -5.14 1.52
CA ARG A 82 12.90 -4.99 0.64
C ARG A 82 13.16 -6.32 -0.09
N PRO A 83 13.48 -6.28 -1.40
CA PRO A 83 13.82 -7.47 -2.18
C PRO A 83 14.86 -8.37 -1.51
N GLY A 84 14.56 -9.67 -1.40
CA GLY A 84 15.40 -10.69 -0.76
C GLY A 84 15.40 -10.66 0.77
N ARG A 85 14.55 -9.84 1.40
CA ARG A 85 14.41 -9.72 2.86
C ARG A 85 12.95 -9.77 3.32
N GLU A 86 12.06 -10.13 2.42
CA GLU A 86 10.62 -10.13 2.62
C GLU A 86 10.24 -11.03 3.80
N GLY A 87 9.59 -10.45 4.80
CA GLY A 87 9.20 -11.21 5.97
C GLY A 87 8.33 -10.40 6.92
N ILE A 88 7.55 -11.13 7.71
CA ILE A 88 6.64 -10.58 8.71
C ILE A 88 6.92 -11.27 10.05
N SER A 89 7.23 -10.49 11.08
CA SER A 89 7.28 -10.96 12.46
C SER A 89 6.10 -10.38 13.23
N TRP A 90 5.34 -11.25 13.89
CA TRP A 90 4.18 -10.88 14.71
C TRP A 90 4.53 -10.94 16.19
N GLY A 91 4.01 -9.99 16.95
CA GLY A 91 4.05 -10.00 18.40
C GLY A 91 2.71 -9.56 18.98
N THR A 92 2.64 -9.57 20.31
CA THR A 92 1.44 -9.15 21.05
C THR A 92 1.79 -8.08 22.07
N PHE A 93 0.79 -7.27 22.40
CA PHE A 93 0.89 -6.24 23.43
C PHE A 93 -0.47 -6.08 24.12
N THR A 94 -0.46 -5.56 25.36
CA THR A 94 -1.70 -5.26 26.09
C THR A 94 -1.89 -3.76 26.28
N ALA A 95 -0.83 -3.02 26.57
CA ALA A 95 -0.81 -1.56 26.67
C ALA A 95 -0.04 -0.91 25.51
N GLU A 96 -0.50 0.26 25.05
CA GLU A 96 0.14 0.98 23.94
C GLU A 96 1.56 1.46 24.27
N ALA A 97 1.85 1.70 25.55
CA ALA A 97 3.19 2.07 26.00
C ALA A 97 4.25 1.00 25.67
N GLU A 98 3.87 -0.29 25.67
CA GLU A 98 4.77 -1.41 25.33
C GLU A 98 5.31 -1.31 23.90
N LEU A 99 4.55 -0.69 22.98
CA LEU A 99 4.93 -0.49 21.58
C LEU A 99 6.13 0.47 21.39
N LEU A 100 6.50 1.23 22.43
CA LEU A 100 7.70 2.05 22.40
C LEU A 100 8.97 1.22 22.55
N ASP A 101 8.85 0.04 23.16
CA ASP A 101 9.97 -0.86 23.45
C ASP A 101 10.06 -2.04 22.47
N VAL A 102 9.04 -2.27 21.63
CA VAL A 102 9.07 -3.40 20.68
C VAL A 102 10.25 -3.29 19.71
N PRO A 103 11.00 -4.39 19.46
CA PRO A 103 12.10 -4.39 18.49
C PRO A 103 11.59 -4.09 17.08
N LEU A 104 12.18 -3.10 16.41
CA LEU A 104 11.91 -2.79 14.99
C LEU A 104 12.92 -3.51 14.08
N ALA A 105 13.06 -4.82 14.29
CA ALA A 105 13.87 -5.72 13.48
C ALA A 105 13.04 -6.97 13.16
N LEU A 106 13.32 -7.59 12.01
CA LEU A 106 12.74 -8.90 11.74
C LEU A 106 13.38 -9.94 12.67
N ASP A 107 12.53 -10.76 13.26
CA ASP A 107 12.94 -11.96 13.98
C ASP A 107 13.45 -13.01 12.95
N PRO A 108 14.49 -13.79 13.26
CA PRO A 108 14.90 -14.94 12.45
C PRO A 108 13.77 -15.94 12.13
N SER A 109 12.72 -16.04 12.95
CA SER A 109 11.54 -16.88 12.72
C SER A 109 10.40 -16.16 11.99
N PHE A 110 10.72 -15.23 11.08
CA PHE A 110 9.72 -14.49 10.32
C PHE A 110 8.90 -15.43 9.41
N SER A 111 7.68 -14.99 9.10
CA SER A 111 6.79 -15.66 8.17
C SER A 111 6.74 -14.92 6.84
N ASP A 112 6.70 -15.67 5.74
CA ASP A 112 6.47 -15.20 4.37
C ASP A 112 4.97 -15.17 4.01
N GLU A 113 4.12 -15.57 4.95
CA GLU A 113 2.70 -15.72 4.77
C GLU A 113 2.01 -14.39 4.41
N PRO A 114 1.22 -14.33 3.33
CA PRO A 114 0.57 -13.12 2.88
C PRO A 114 -0.31 -12.46 3.95
N VAL A 115 -0.19 -11.13 4.03
CA VAL A 115 -1.09 -10.26 4.79
C VAL A 115 -1.79 -9.30 3.82
N HIS A 116 -3.11 -9.24 3.89
CA HIS A 116 -3.95 -8.37 3.07
C HIS A 116 -4.35 -7.13 3.90
N LEU A 117 -3.82 -5.96 3.55
CA LEU A 117 -4.19 -4.69 4.19
C LEU A 117 -5.14 -3.91 3.29
N VAL A 118 -6.39 -3.78 3.70
CA VAL A 118 -7.41 -3.05 2.94
C VAL A 118 -7.70 -1.72 3.64
N CYS A 119 -7.46 -0.61 2.94
CA CYS A 119 -7.72 0.70 3.51
C CYS A 119 -9.22 0.89 3.76
N ALA A 120 -9.60 1.15 5.02
CA ALA A 120 -11.00 1.38 5.43
C ALA A 120 -11.18 2.68 6.23
N HIS A 121 -10.25 3.62 6.08
CA HIS A 121 -10.13 4.80 6.94
C HIS A 121 -11.11 5.94 6.59
N GLY A 122 -12.38 5.76 6.94
CA GLY A 122 -13.47 6.69 6.56
C GLY A 122 -13.35 8.13 7.05
N ARG A 123 -12.75 8.37 8.22
CA ARG A 123 -12.51 9.75 8.73
C ARG A 123 -11.41 10.49 7.96
N HIS A 124 -10.52 9.75 7.31
CA HIS A 124 -9.55 10.32 6.39
C HIS A 124 -10.20 10.62 5.03
N ASP A 125 -10.81 9.59 4.44
CA ASP A 125 -11.54 9.69 3.17
C ASP A 125 -12.72 8.72 3.13
N THR A 126 -13.90 9.24 2.77
CA THR A 126 -15.14 8.47 2.68
C THR A 126 -15.05 7.32 1.69
N CYS A 127 -14.37 7.48 0.56
CA CYS A 127 -14.22 6.43 -0.45
C CYS A 127 -13.45 5.22 0.08
N CYS A 128 -12.47 5.43 0.96
CA CYS A 128 -11.72 4.34 1.59
C CYS A 128 -12.64 3.45 2.43
N ALA A 129 -13.53 4.02 3.24
CA ALA A 129 -14.49 3.20 3.99
C ALA A 129 -15.57 2.55 3.11
N VAL A 130 -16.11 3.29 2.14
CA VAL A 130 -17.25 2.82 1.32
C VAL A 130 -16.84 1.69 0.37
N GLU A 131 -15.72 1.86 -0.34
CA GLU A 131 -15.27 0.86 -1.32
C GLU A 131 -14.38 -0.22 -0.68
N GLY A 132 -13.61 0.13 0.36
CA GLY A 132 -12.65 -0.79 0.99
C GLY A 132 -13.28 -1.85 1.88
N ARG A 133 -14.33 -1.54 2.65
CA ARG A 133 -14.93 -2.51 3.59
C ARG A 133 -15.51 -3.75 2.90
N PRO A 134 -16.25 -3.65 1.77
CA PRO A 134 -16.68 -4.83 1.02
C PRO A 134 -15.51 -5.71 0.55
N VAL A 135 -14.41 -5.10 0.10
CA VAL A 135 -13.19 -5.80 -0.29
C VAL A 135 -12.55 -6.52 0.89
N ALA A 136 -12.44 -5.84 2.04
CA ALA A 136 -11.92 -6.44 3.27
C ALA A 136 -12.77 -7.63 3.75
N ALA A 137 -14.09 -7.53 3.65
CA ALA A 137 -15.00 -8.61 4.03
C ALA A 137 -14.82 -9.85 3.14
N ALA A 138 -14.79 -9.67 1.81
CA ALA A 138 -14.60 -10.78 0.87
C ALA A 138 -13.24 -11.47 1.05
N LEU A 139 -12.16 -10.70 1.22
CA LEU A 139 -10.84 -11.24 1.51
C LEU A 139 -10.77 -11.93 2.88
N ALA A 140 -11.51 -11.48 3.88
CA ALA A 140 -11.53 -12.11 5.19
C ALA A 140 -12.28 -13.45 5.18
N ASP A 141 -13.32 -13.57 4.37
CA ASP A 141 -14.07 -14.81 4.15
C ASP A 141 -13.20 -15.86 3.44
N ALA A 142 -12.54 -15.47 2.33
CA ALA A 142 -11.69 -16.37 1.57
C ALA A 142 -10.33 -16.68 2.24
N TYR A 143 -9.80 -15.75 3.03
CA TYR A 143 -8.50 -15.88 3.70
C TYR A 143 -8.58 -15.49 5.19
N PRO A 144 -9.23 -16.33 6.02
CA PRO A 144 -9.40 -16.07 7.44
C PRO A 144 -8.07 -15.83 8.15
N GLY A 145 -8.04 -14.82 9.04
CA GLY A 145 -6.85 -14.50 9.84
C GLY A 145 -5.74 -13.73 9.10
N ARG A 146 -5.80 -13.63 7.76
CA ARG A 146 -4.78 -12.94 6.94
C ARG A 146 -5.18 -11.53 6.50
N THR A 147 -6.46 -11.22 6.59
CA THR A 147 -7.03 -9.95 6.14
C THR A 147 -7.25 -8.99 7.30
N TRP A 148 -6.89 -7.72 7.05
CA TRP A 148 -7.05 -6.61 7.98
C TRP A 148 -7.61 -5.38 7.28
N GLU A 149 -8.54 -4.70 7.93
CA GLU A 149 -8.78 -3.29 7.62
C GLU A 149 -7.61 -2.47 8.15
N CYS A 150 -7.20 -1.43 7.43
CA CYS A 150 -6.09 -0.58 7.82
C CYS A 150 -6.37 0.92 7.72
N SER A 151 -5.64 1.70 8.51
CA SER A 151 -5.58 3.15 8.40
C SER A 151 -4.95 3.56 7.07
N HIS A 152 -5.15 4.82 6.68
CA HIS A 152 -4.81 5.33 5.34
C HIS A 152 -3.42 4.91 4.82
N VAL A 153 -3.41 4.33 3.62
CA VAL A 153 -2.20 3.85 2.92
C VAL A 153 -1.75 4.73 1.75
N GLY A 154 -2.49 5.79 1.42
CA GLY A 154 -2.24 6.62 0.23
C GLY A 154 -3.12 6.22 -0.96
N GLY A 155 -3.49 7.21 -1.77
CA GLY A 155 -4.21 7.01 -3.03
C GLY A 155 -5.72 6.83 -2.86
N ASP A 156 -6.39 7.69 -2.09
CA ASP A 156 -7.84 7.59 -1.84
C ASP A 156 -8.67 7.60 -3.13
N ARG A 157 -8.23 8.37 -4.13
CA ARG A 157 -8.81 8.38 -5.49
C ARG A 157 -8.79 7.02 -6.21
N PHE A 158 -8.01 6.07 -5.72
CA PHE A 158 -7.93 4.70 -6.22
C PHE A 158 -8.59 3.70 -5.27
N SER A 159 -9.45 4.15 -4.36
CA SER A 159 -10.20 3.22 -3.51
C SER A 159 -11.04 2.24 -4.35
N ALA A 160 -11.16 0.96 -3.99
CA ALA A 160 -10.56 0.29 -2.83
C ALA A 160 -9.05 0.02 -3.01
N ASN A 161 -8.28 0.33 -1.97
CA ASN A 161 -6.84 0.10 -1.94
C ASN A 161 -6.49 -1.14 -1.11
N LEU A 162 -5.66 -2.01 -1.68
CA LEU A 162 -5.12 -3.21 -1.04
C LEU A 162 -3.59 -3.15 -1.08
N VAL A 163 -2.95 -3.40 0.06
CA VAL A 163 -1.50 -3.67 0.13
C VAL A 163 -1.29 -5.13 0.47
N LEU A 164 -0.51 -5.82 -0.36
CA LEU A 164 -0.06 -7.19 -0.12
C LEU A 164 1.34 -7.16 0.48
N LEU A 165 1.46 -7.71 1.69
CA LEU A 165 2.72 -7.90 2.40
C LEU A 165 3.12 -9.38 2.36
N PRO A 166 4.42 -9.72 2.48
CA PRO A 166 5.53 -8.80 2.77
C PRO A 166 6.01 -7.92 1.60
N HIS A 167 5.71 -8.24 0.34
CA HIS A 167 6.32 -7.56 -0.82
C HIS A 167 5.99 -6.05 -0.95
N GLY A 168 4.98 -5.54 -0.26
CA GLY A 168 4.58 -4.14 -0.31
C GLY A 168 3.95 -3.75 -1.64
N LEU A 169 3.19 -4.66 -2.26
CA LEU A 169 2.51 -4.43 -3.52
C LEU A 169 1.19 -3.69 -3.29
N TYR A 170 1.04 -2.53 -3.92
CA TYR A 170 -0.18 -1.74 -3.85
C TYR A 170 -1.08 -2.02 -5.05
N TYR A 171 -2.35 -2.25 -4.77
CA TYR A 171 -3.42 -2.35 -5.74
C TYR A 171 -4.47 -1.28 -5.46
N GLY A 172 -5.15 -0.83 -6.52
CA GLY A 172 -6.24 0.13 -6.43
C GLY A 172 -7.38 -0.22 -7.36
N ARG A 173 -8.50 0.49 -7.19
CA ARG A 173 -9.76 0.35 -7.93
C ARG A 173 -10.40 -1.03 -7.78
N LEU A 174 -10.11 -1.71 -6.67
CA LEU A 174 -10.63 -3.06 -6.47
C LEU A 174 -12.12 -3.05 -6.15
N ASP A 175 -12.81 -4.04 -6.69
CA ASP A 175 -14.04 -4.58 -6.15
C ASP A 175 -13.75 -5.93 -5.45
N PRO A 176 -14.74 -6.56 -4.77
CA PRO A 176 -14.52 -7.83 -4.09
C PRO A 176 -13.97 -8.95 -4.96
N GLY A 177 -14.42 -9.08 -6.21
CA GLY A 177 -13.98 -10.15 -7.12
C GLY A 177 -12.54 -9.94 -7.56
N ALA A 178 -12.20 -8.73 -7.99
CA ALA A 178 -10.86 -8.34 -8.38
C ALA A 178 -9.86 -8.51 -7.21
N ALA A 179 -10.28 -8.24 -5.98
CA ALA A 179 -9.43 -8.45 -4.80
C ALA A 179 -9.08 -9.92 -4.56
N LEU A 180 -10.05 -10.83 -4.77
CA LEU A 180 -9.81 -12.27 -4.66
C LEU A 180 -8.89 -12.79 -5.77
N GLU A 181 -9.06 -12.28 -7.00
CA GLU A 181 -8.15 -12.57 -8.12
C GLU A 181 -6.72 -12.12 -7.82
N VAL A 182 -6.55 -10.88 -7.34
CA VAL A 182 -5.25 -10.33 -6.95
C VAL A 182 -4.60 -11.15 -5.84
N ALA A 183 -5.35 -11.56 -4.80
CA ALA A 183 -4.83 -12.40 -3.72
C ALA A 183 -4.40 -13.78 -4.22
N ALA A 184 -5.19 -14.39 -5.11
CA ALA A 184 -4.85 -15.69 -5.72
C ALA A 184 -3.60 -15.59 -6.61
N ALA A 185 -3.50 -14.54 -7.44
CA ALA A 185 -2.33 -14.28 -8.28
C ALA A 185 -1.07 -14.11 -7.43
N TYR A 186 -1.14 -13.35 -6.33
CA TYR A 186 0.00 -13.14 -5.44
C TYR A 186 0.48 -14.42 -4.77
N ARG A 187 -0.43 -15.29 -4.33
CA ARG A 187 -0.07 -16.62 -3.82
C ARG A 187 0.59 -17.51 -4.87
N ALA A 188 0.29 -17.28 -6.15
CA ALA A 188 0.93 -17.95 -7.28
C ALA A 188 2.24 -17.26 -7.73
N GLY A 189 2.76 -16.30 -6.96
CA GLY A 189 3.99 -15.57 -7.29
C GLY A 189 3.82 -14.58 -8.44
N ARG A 190 2.59 -14.12 -8.71
CA ARG A 190 2.26 -13.19 -9.81
C ARG A 190 1.61 -11.90 -9.32
N VAL A 191 1.66 -10.87 -10.16
CA VAL A 191 0.92 -9.61 -10.00
C VAL A 191 -0.21 -9.54 -11.00
N VAL A 192 -1.16 -8.62 -10.78
CA VAL A 192 -2.18 -8.26 -11.78
C VAL A 192 -1.86 -6.86 -12.32
N PRO A 193 -1.13 -6.72 -13.45
CA PRO A 193 -0.55 -5.45 -13.88
C PRO A 193 -1.57 -4.32 -14.10
N SER A 194 -2.79 -4.64 -14.52
CA SER A 194 -3.87 -3.68 -14.79
C SER A 194 -4.40 -2.99 -13.53
N LEU A 195 -4.23 -3.61 -12.36
CA LEU A 195 -4.70 -3.11 -11.06
C LEU A 195 -3.53 -2.68 -10.14
N LEU A 196 -2.29 -2.97 -10.56
CA LEU A 196 -1.08 -2.72 -9.79
C LEU A 196 -0.72 -1.23 -9.83
N ARG A 197 -0.63 -0.62 -8.65
CA ARG A 197 -0.11 0.74 -8.45
C ARG A 197 1.42 0.77 -8.39
N GLY A 198 2.04 -0.30 -7.90
CA GLY A 198 3.49 -0.48 -7.81
C GLY A 198 3.93 -1.17 -6.53
N ARG A 199 5.24 -1.29 -6.34
CA ARG A 199 5.87 -1.86 -5.13
C ARG A 199 6.48 -0.74 -4.29
N SER A 200 6.15 -0.70 -3.00
CA SER A 200 6.42 0.44 -2.11
C SER A 200 7.89 0.76 -1.84
N VAL A 201 8.77 -0.22 -2.01
CA VAL A 201 10.22 -0.04 -1.89
C VAL A 201 10.81 0.79 -3.04
N PHE A 202 10.16 0.81 -4.20
CA PHE A 202 10.71 1.42 -5.41
C PHE A 202 10.20 2.84 -5.61
N ALA A 203 11.08 3.72 -6.11
CA ALA A 203 10.71 5.07 -6.51
C ALA A 203 9.68 5.06 -7.66
N PRO A 204 8.83 6.09 -7.80
CA PRO A 204 7.79 6.12 -8.84
C PRO A 204 8.29 5.88 -10.28
N ALA A 205 9.46 6.40 -10.65
CA ALA A 205 10.03 6.15 -11.99
C ALA A 205 10.34 4.66 -12.22
N VAL A 206 10.81 3.95 -11.19
CA VAL A 206 11.05 2.49 -11.26
C VAL A 206 9.73 1.74 -11.35
N GLN A 207 8.72 2.12 -10.55
CA GLN A 207 7.38 1.53 -10.65
C GLN A 207 6.78 1.71 -12.05
N ALA A 208 6.95 2.89 -12.68
CA ALA A 208 6.51 3.16 -14.04
C ALA A 208 7.27 2.30 -15.06
N ALA A 209 8.59 2.20 -14.93
CA ALA A 209 9.41 1.36 -15.79
C ALA A 209 9.00 -0.12 -15.70
N GLN A 210 8.76 -0.63 -14.49
CA GLN A 210 8.25 -1.98 -14.26
C GLN A 210 6.88 -2.18 -14.91
N HIS A 211 5.96 -1.21 -14.82
CA HIS A 211 4.67 -1.28 -15.49
C HIS A 211 4.82 -1.46 -17.00
N TYR A 212 5.62 -0.60 -17.66
CA TYR A 212 5.83 -0.70 -19.11
C TYR A 212 6.54 -2.00 -19.52
N ALA A 213 7.52 -2.47 -18.75
CA ALA A 213 8.23 -3.73 -19.03
C ALA A 213 7.28 -4.94 -18.94
N ARG A 214 6.35 -4.94 -17.97
CA ARG A 214 5.32 -5.99 -17.84
C ARG A 214 4.34 -5.97 -19.01
N LEU A 215 3.90 -4.80 -19.46
CA LEU A 215 3.01 -4.68 -20.62
C LEU A 215 3.65 -5.20 -21.92
N GLU A 216 4.94 -4.93 -22.12
CA GLU A 216 5.65 -5.34 -23.33
C GLU A 216 5.97 -6.84 -23.37
N SER A 217 6.38 -7.40 -22.23
CA SER A 217 6.83 -8.79 -22.15
C SER A 217 5.74 -9.80 -21.80
N GLY A 218 4.64 -9.34 -21.17
CA GLY A 218 3.65 -10.21 -20.55
C GLY A 218 4.12 -10.90 -19.26
N ASN A 219 5.33 -10.63 -18.76
CA ASN A 219 5.83 -11.26 -17.53
C ASN A 219 5.20 -10.62 -16.29
N ASP A 220 4.39 -11.38 -15.57
CA ASP A 220 3.65 -10.95 -14.39
C ASP A 220 4.24 -11.49 -13.07
N GLY A 221 5.45 -12.06 -13.06
CA GLY A 221 6.09 -12.54 -11.83
C GLY A 221 6.30 -11.43 -10.79
N VAL A 222 6.09 -11.70 -9.50
CA VAL A 222 6.22 -10.73 -8.40
C VAL A 222 7.62 -10.09 -8.36
N ASP A 223 8.66 -10.90 -8.52
CA ASP A 223 10.05 -10.46 -8.52
C ASP A 223 10.61 -10.11 -9.89
N ALA A 224 9.79 -10.21 -10.94
CA ALA A 224 10.21 -9.79 -12.27
C ALA A 224 10.56 -8.30 -12.29
N PHE A 225 11.59 -7.97 -13.09
CA PHE A 225 12.07 -6.61 -13.31
C PHE A 225 12.67 -5.95 -12.05
N GLY A 226 13.56 -6.66 -11.37
CA GLY A 226 14.43 -6.06 -10.35
C GLY A 226 15.25 -4.89 -10.94
N PRO A 227 15.35 -3.73 -10.27
CA PRO A 227 16.11 -2.60 -10.80
C PRO A 227 17.63 -2.84 -10.69
N LEU A 228 18.32 -2.64 -11.80
CA LEU A 228 19.79 -2.77 -11.94
C LEU A 228 20.49 -1.41 -12.03
N GLY A 229 19.75 -0.32 -12.25
CA GLY A 229 20.29 1.03 -12.33
C GLY A 229 19.22 2.07 -12.64
N ILE A 230 19.42 3.28 -12.10
CA ILE A 230 18.53 4.42 -12.29
C ILE A 230 19.41 5.60 -12.70
N GLU A 231 19.14 6.16 -13.87
CA GLU A 231 19.89 7.29 -14.45
C GLU A 231 18.92 8.44 -14.73
N ALA A 232 19.12 9.58 -14.06
CA ALA A 232 18.40 10.80 -14.40
C ALA A 232 19.01 11.39 -15.67
N LEU A 233 18.21 11.47 -16.75
CA LEU A 233 18.64 12.06 -18.01
C LEU A 233 18.42 13.58 -18.02
N ASP A 234 17.33 14.01 -17.38
CA ASP A 234 17.00 15.41 -17.13
C ASP A 234 16.10 15.54 -15.88
N ALA A 235 15.53 16.72 -15.64
CA ALA A 235 14.69 17.01 -14.47
C ALA A 235 13.41 16.16 -14.38
N SER A 236 12.94 15.58 -15.49
CA SER A 236 11.69 14.84 -15.61
C SER A 236 11.84 13.45 -16.23
N THR A 237 12.94 13.20 -16.95
CA THR A 237 13.19 11.96 -17.66
C THR A 237 14.19 11.09 -16.90
N THR A 238 13.82 9.84 -16.67
CA THR A 238 14.65 8.84 -16.00
C THR A 238 14.75 7.59 -16.86
N ARG A 239 15.97 7.13 -17.11
CA ARG A 239 16.24 5.81 -17.67
C ARG A 239 16.37 4.82 -16.52
N VAL A 240 15.56 3.77 -16.55
CA VAL A 240 15.60 2.69 -15.57
C VAL A 240 16.03 1.41 -16.29
N ARG A 241 17.12 0.84 -15.80
CA ARG A 241 17.63 -0.44 -16.25
C ARG A 241 17.10 -1.50 -15.29
N LEU A 242 16.31 -2.42 -15.80
CA LEU A 242 15.67 -3.51 -15.08
C LEU A 242 16.29 -4.83 -15.53
N GLU A 243 16.11 -5.89 -14.75
CA GLU A 243 16.37 -7.25 -15.24
C GLU A 243 15.51 -7.51 -16.48
N GLY A 244 16.15 -7.79 -17.62
CA GLY A 244 15.48 -8.10 -18.88
C GLY A 244 14.86 -6.92 -19.64
N ALA A 245 14.98 -5.68 -19.15
CA ALA A 245 14.42 -4.51 -19.84
C ALA A 245 15.19 -3.22 -19.55
N THR A 246 15.18 -2.26 -20.48
CA THR A 246 15.57 -0.87 -20.21
C THR A 246 14.45 0.02 -20.66
N VAL A 247 13.91 0.83 -19.74
CA VAL A 247 12.76 1.69 -20.00
C VAL A 247 13.11 3.11 -19.61
N THR A 248 12.92 4.04 -20.54
CA THR A 248 12.98 5.47 -20.25
C THR A 248 11.58 5.99 -19.99
N VAL A 249 11.38 6.63 -18.84
CA VAL A 249 10.09 7.21 -18.45
C VAL A 249 10.23 8.71 -18.23
N ARG A 250 9.19 9.46 -18.58
CA ARG A 250 9.07 10.89 -18.33
C ARG A 250 7.96 11.15 -17.32
N MET A 251 8.29 11.87 -16.27
CA MET A 251 7.35 12.38 -15.28
C MET A 251 6.68 13.65 -15.80
N GLY A 252 5.38 13.75 -15.59
CA GLY A 252 4.59 14.95 -15.80
C GLY A 252 3.54 15.13 -14.69
N TRP A 253 2.65 16.09 -14.90
CA TRP A 253 1.55 16.40 -13.99
C TRP A 253 0.21 16.20 -14.69
N SER A 254 -0.77 15.70 -13.95
CA SER A 254 -2.16 15.67 -14.41
C SER A 254 -2.76 17.07 -14.46
N GLU A 255 -3.89 17.20 -15.15
CA GLU A 255 -4.77 18.35 -14.94
C GLU A 255 -5.21 18.45 -13.46
N PRO A 256 -5.44 19.66 -12.93
CA PRO A 256 -5.93 19.85 -11.57
C PRO A 256 -7.29 19.19 -11.36
N ALA A 257 -7.42 18.41 -10.29
CA ALA A 257 -8.67 17.73 -9.95
C ALA A 257 -8.81 17.53 -8.44
N VAL A 258 -10.03 17.25 -7.98
CA VAL A 258 -10.26 16.83 -6.60
C VAL A 258 -9.74 15.40 -6.42
N LEU A 259 -8.60 15.26 -5.73
CA LEU A 259 -7.91 13.97 -5.54
C LEU A 259 -8.35 13.22 -4.29
N THR A 260 -8.97 13.90 -3.32
CA THR A 260 -9.53 13.27 -2.11
C THR A 260 -10.88 13.89 -1.76
N CYS A 261 -11.73 13.16 -1.06
CA CYS A 261 -13.03 13.66 -0.60
C CYS A 261 -12.89 14.81 0.41
N ALA A 262 -11.71 14.94 1.01
CA ALA A 262 -11.39 15.97 1.98
C ALA A 262 -10.59 17.14 1.38
N ALA A 263 -10.34 17.14 0.07
CA ALA A 263 -9.54 18.19 -0.57
C ALA A 263 -10.24 19.55 -0.44
N GLY A 264 -9.46 20.58 -0.08
CA GLY A 264 -9.93 21.96 -0.04
C GLY A 264 -10.07 22.62 -1.41
N GLY A 265 -9.56 21.97 -2.47
CA GLY A 265 -9.59 22.45 -3.84
C GLY A 265 -8.93 21.45 -4.80
N PRO A 266 -8.83 21.79 -6.10
CA PRO A 266 -8.14 20.97 -7.08
C PRO A 266 -6.63 20.88 -6.81
N GLU A 267 -6.07 19.69 -7.01
CA GLU A 267 -4.65 19.37 -6.87
C GLU A 267 -4.16 18.63 -8.13
N VAL A 268 -2.85 18.64 -8.37
CA VAL A 268 -2.22 17.89 -9.48
C VAL A 268 -1.57 16.61 -8.95
N ALA A 269 -1.57 15.57 -9.77
CA ALA A 269 -0.90 14.30 -9.46
C ALA A 269 0.25 14.05 -10.44
N ARG A 270 1.29 13.36 -9.98
CA ARG A 270 2.35 12.84 -10.87
C ARG A 270 1.77 11.80 -11.82
N VAL A 271 2.18 11.87 -13.08
CA VAL A 271 1.89 10.90 -14.14
C VAL A 271 3.17 10.55 -14.88
N PHE A 272 3.23 9.36 -15.47
CA PHE A 272 4.39 8.88 -16.21
C PHE A 272 4.02 8.44 -17.62
N SER A 273 4.85 8.78 -18.59
CA SER A 273 4.81 8.27 -19.96
C SER A 273 6.10 7.56 -20.31
N ARG A 274 6.04 6.56 -21.19
CA ARG A 274 7.24 5.96 -21.77
C ARG A 274 7.82 6.91 -22.82
N VAL A 275 9.13 7.10 -22.78
CA VAL A 275 9.88 7.78 -23.85
C VAL A 275 10.38 6.69 -24.80
N GLN A 276 10.07 6.86 -26.08
CA GLN A 276 10.57 6.00 -27.15
C GLN A 276 12.06 6.25 -27.40
#